data_AF-A0A519F9Q4-F1
#
_entry.id   AF-A0A519F9Q4-F1
#
_cell.length_a   1.000
_cell.length_b   1.000
_cell.length_c   1.000
_cell.angle_alpha   90.00
_cell.angle_beta   90.00
_cell.angle_gamma   90.00
#
_symmetry.space_group_name_H-M   'P 1'
#
loop_
_entity.id
_entity.type
_entity.pdbx_description
1 polymer ?
#
loop_
_entity_poly.entity_id
_entity_poly.type
_entity_poly.pdbx_seq_one_letter_code
_entity_poly.pdbx_strand_id
1 'polypeptide(L)' 'MQILVRDNNVDQALRVLKKKLQREGLYREMKRRTAYEKPSERRARERAAAVSRAR' A
#
# COMPACT_ATOMS: atom_id res chain seq x y z
N MET A 1 -7.19 9.40 6.62
CA MET A 1 -7.73 9.34 5.24
C MET A 1 -9.24 9.48 5.31
N GLN A 2 -9.82 10.55 4.77
CA GLN A 2 -11.28 10.77 4.75
C GLN A 2 -11.82 10.68 3.32
N ILE A 3 -13.02 10.12 3.16
CA ILE A 3 -13.72 10.01 1.89
C ILE A 3 -15.11 10.58 2.09
N LEU A 4 -15.46 11.57 1.28
CA LEU A 4 -16.77 12.17 1.25
C LEU A 4 -17.67 11.30 0.38
N VAL A 5 -18.68 10.70 0.98
CA VAL A 5 -19.71 9.94 0.25
C VAL A 5 -20.72 10.94 -0.27
N ARG A 6 -20.95 10.97 -1.58
CA ARG A 6 -22.01 11.75 -2.22
C ARG A 6 -23.13 10.80 -2.64
N ASP A 7 -24.37 11.26 -2.51
CA ASP A 7 -25.57 10.58 -3.01
C ASP A 7 -25.82 9.16 -2.45
N ASN A 8 -25.47 8.92 -1.17
CA ASN A 8 -25.60 7.61 -0.50
C ASN A 8 -24.90 6.44 -1.21
N ASN A 9 -23.97 6.72 -2.13
CA ASN A 9 -23.32 5.68 -2.93
C ASN A 9 -22.11 5.07 -2.18
N VAL A 10 -22.43 4.29 -1.15
CA VAL A 10 -21.45 3.71 -0.21
C VAL A 10 -20.54 2.69 -0.91
N ASP A 11 -21.05 1.89 -1.84
CA ASP A 11 -20.25 0.89 -2.56
C ASP A 11 -19.11 1.56 -3.36
N GLN A 12 -19.44 2.65 -4.05
CA GLN A 12 -18.45 3.38 -4.84
C GLN A 12 -17.41 4.06 -3.94
N ALA A 13 -17.83 4.60 -2.79
CA ALA A 13 -16.92 5.15 -1.80
C ALA A 13 -15.95 4.09 -1.24
N LEU A 14 -16.44 2.88 -0.94
CA LEU A 14 -15.60 1.75 -0.51
C LEU A 14 -14.62 1.30 -1.60
N ARG A 15 -15.04 1.33 -2.86
CA ARG A 15 -14.18 0.98 -3.99
C ARG A 15 -13.07 2.01 -4.21
N VAL A 16 -13.38 3.30 -4.04
CA VAL A 16 -12.39 4.40 -4.06
C VAL A 16 -11.44 4.29 -2.87
N LEU A 17 -11.97 4.00 -1.67
CA LEU A 17 -11.16 3.76 -0.47
C LEU A 17 -10.14 2.65 -0.69
N LYS A 18 -10.61 1.50 -1.19
CA LYS A 18 -9.76 0.35 -1.47
C LYS A 18 -8.67 0.67 -2.49
N LYS A 19 -9.02 1.35 -3.59
CA LYS A 19 -8.04 1.79 -4.60
C LYS A 19 -7.00 2.76 -4.02
N LYS A 20 -7.43 3.69 -3.17
CA LYS A 20 -6.54 4.68 -2.54
C LYS A 20 -5.60 4.02 -1.53
N LEU A 21 -6.10 3.08 -0.71
CA LEU A 21 -5.28 2.28 0.21
C LEU A 21 -4.26 1.40 -0.50
N GLN A 22 -4.62 0.83 -1.66
CA GLN A 22 -3.69 0.07 -2.48
C GLN A 22 -2.59 0.95 -3.08
N ARG A 23 -2.92 2.17 -3.50
CA ARG A 23 -1.95 3.14 -4.06
C ARG A 23 -0.98 3.67 -2.98
N GLU A 24 -1.48 3.93 -1.78
CA GLU A 24 -0.65 4.32 -0.63
C GLU A 24 0.25 3.18 -0.14
N GLY A 25 -0.01 1.93 -0.56
CA GLY A 25 0.85 0.79 -0.24
C GLY A 25 0.74 0.32 1.21
N LEU A 26 -0.28 0.79 1.94
CA LEU A 26 -0.46 0.54 3.38
C LEU A 26 -0.47 -0.95 3.72
N TYR A 27 -1.14 -1.77 2.90
CA TYR A 27 -1.18 -3.22 3.05
C TYR A 27 0.20 -3.88 2.88
N ARG A 28 1.06 -3.32 2.01
CA ARG A 28 2.43 -3.81 1.85
C ARG A 28 3.28 -3.45 3.07
N GLU A 29 3.12 -2.27 3.64
CA GLU A 29 3.80 -1.90 4.89
C GLU A 29 3.33 -2.75 6.07
N MET A 30 2.02 -2.96 6.22
CA MET A 30 1.47 -3.79 7.29
C MET A 30 2.05 -5.20 7.28
N LYS A 31 2.14 -5.83 6.10
CA LYS A 31 2.75 -7.15 5.94
C LYS A 31 4.27 -7.16 6.19
N ARG A 32 4.96 -6.06 5.93
CA ARG A 32 6.40 -5.92 6.18
C ARG A 32 6.73 -5.71 7.65
N ARG A 33 5.83 -5.09 8.41
CA ARG A 33 6.03 -4.80 9.84
C ARG A 33 5.59 -5.95 10.76
N THR A 34 4.99 -7.02 10.22
CA THR A 34 4.50 -8.15 11.02
C THR A 34 5.62 -8.99 11.62
N ALA A 35 6.79 -9.01 10.99
CA ALA A 35 7.96 -9.75 11.45
C ALA A 35 9.22 -8.87 11.37
N TYR A 36 10.19 -9.12 12.25
CA TYR A 36 11.49 -8.48 12.16
C TYR A 36 12.19 -8.90 10.87
N GLU A 37 12.69 -7.92 10.14
CA GLU A 37 13.46 -8.15 8.92
C GLU A 37 14.91 -7.74 9.15
N LYS A 38 15.84 -8.61 8.75
CA LYS A 38 17.26 -8.32 8.93
C LYS A 38 17.69 -7.12 8.06
N PRO A 39 18.66 -6.30 8.50
CA PRO A 39 19.14 -5.15 7.75
C PRO A 39 19.72 -5.50 6.36
N SER A 40 20.23 -6.72 6.18
CA SER A 40 20.70 -7.24 4.89
C SER A 40 19.54 -7.51 3.92
N GLU A 41 18.48 -8.14 4.40
CA GLU A 41 17.27 -8.47 3.61
C GLU A 41 16.51 -7.21 3.21
N ARG A 42 16.44 -6.22 4.11
CA ARG A 42 15.89 -4.90 3.81
C ARG A 42 16.61 -4.24 2.63
N ARG A 43 17.95 -4.21 2.65
CA ARG A 43 18.78 -3.62 1.57
C ARG A 43 18.58 -4.34 0.24
N ALA A 44 18.51 -5.67 0.23
CA ALA A 44 18.27 -6.45 -0.99
C ALA A 44 16.90 -6.13 -1.59
N ARG A 45 15.87 -6.01 -0.76
CA ARG A 45 14.51 -5.69 -1.20
C ARG A 45 14.36 -4.26 -1.72
N GLU A 46 15.01 -3.29 -1.09
CA GLU A 46 15.01 -1.89 -1.55
C GLU A 46 15.62 -1.78 -2.95
N ARG A 47 16.74 -2.48 -3.20
CA ARG A 47 17.35 -2.58 -4.53
C ARG A 47 16.40 -3.22 -5.56
N ALA A 48 15.78 -4.35 -5.22
CA ALA A 48 14.83 -5.02 -6.11
C ALA A 48 13.59 -4.17 -6.41
N ALA A 49 13.08 -3.43 -5.40
CA ALA A 49 11.94 -2.53 -5.56
C ALA A 49 12.27 -1.31 -6.43
N ALA A 50 13.50 -0.79 -6.38
CA ALA A 50 13.95 0.27 -7.26
C ALA A 50 13.98 -0.19 -8.73
N VAL A 51 14.52 -1.38 -8.99
CA VAL A 51 14.54 -1.99 -10.34
C VAL A 51 13.13 -2.21 -10.87
N SER A 52 12.22 -2.73 -10.05
CA SER A 52 10.82 -2.96 -10.46
C SER A 52 10.01 -1.67 -10.68
N ARG A 53 10.43 -0.53 -10.12
CA ARG A 53 9.76 0.77 -10.33
C ARG A 53 10.29 1.51 -11.55
N ALA A 54 11.51 1.21 -11.97
CA ALA A 54 12.13 1.80 -13.14
C ALA A 54 11.68 1.15 -14.47
N ARG A 55 10.94 0.03 -14.39
CA ARG A 55 10.39 -0.73 -15.52
C ARG A 55 8.88 -0.52 -15.61
#